data_AF-A0A7S1FGR9-F1
#
_entry.id   AF-A0A7S1FGR9-F1
#
_cell.length_a   1.000
_cell.length_b   1.000
_cell.length_c   1.000
_cell.angle_alpha   90.00
_cell.angle_beta   90.00
_cell.angle_gamma   90.00
#
_symmetry.space_group_name_H-M   'P 1'
#
loop_
_entity.id
_entity.type
_entity.pdbx_description
1 polymer ?
#
loop_
_entity_poly.entity_id
_entity_poly.type
_entity_poly.pdbx_seq_one_letter_code
_entity_poly.pdbx_strand_id
1 'polypeptide(L)'
;IQSHVPTCAAIQNMKFPCSTIESYEENGNTIIAALHEIGLSFPVQPTDLANPQPKDMLLFVLFLYHNLQHYVPKTTIIFSSMLGQNVTKQIELTNPSKIPIIYFVQLQGSQDFVVRDTQLKIEPRQM
;
A
#
# COMPACT_ATOMS: atom_id res chain seq x y z
N ILE A 1 3.54 -16.41 7.18
CA ILE A 1 2.63 -15.24 7.15
C ILE A 1 2.96 -14.51 5.85
N GLN A 2 2.08 -14.55 4.84
CA GLN A 2 2.29 -13.77 3.63
C GLN A 2 2.14 -12.29 4.00
N SER A 3 3.14 -11.47 3.68
CA SER A 3 3.05 -10.04 3.94
C SER A 3 1.89 -9.47 3.12
N HIS A 4 1.00 -8.72 3.80
CA HIS A 4 -0.11 -8.03 3.14
C HIS A 4 0.39 -6.95 2.19
N VAL A 5 1.59 -6.41 2.42
CA VAL A 5 2.22 -5.41 1.57
C VAL A 5 3.53 -6.01 1.03
N PRO A 6 3.70 -6.13 -0.30
CA PRO A 6 4.83 -6.84 -0.88
C PRO A 6 6.17 -6.11 -0.68
N THR A 7 6.17 -4.78 -0.73
CA THR A 7 7.39 -3.98 -0.53
C THR A 7 7.03 -2.57 -0.08
N CYS A 8 7.50 -2.18 1.11
CA CYS A 8 7.46 -0.80 1.58
C CYS A 8 8.89 -0.41 1.95
N ALA A 9 9.45 0.55 1.23
CA ALA A 9 10.86 0.93 1.35
C ALA A 9 11.15 1.58 2.71
N ALA A 10 10.21 2.35 3.24
CA ALA A 10 10.38 3.04 4.52
C ALA A 10 10.73 2.05 5.66
N ILE A 11 10.01 0.94 5.76
CA ILE A 11 10.17 -0.03 6.87
C ILE A 11 11.54 -0.72 6.86
N GLN A 12 12.25 -0.75 5.72
CA GLN A 12 13.57 -1.39 5.63
C GLN A 12 14.63 -0.75 6.54
N ASN A 13 14.47 0.53 6.86
CA ASN A 13 15.40 1.30 7.68
C ASN A 13 15.00 1.40 9.16
N MET A 14 14.03 0.59 9.60
CA MET A 14 13.66 0.55 11.02
C MET A 14 14.85 0.16 11.90
N LYS A 15 15.08 0.95 12.95
CA LYS A 15 16.13 0.69 13.93
C LYS A 15 15.74 -0.48 14.83
N PHE A 16 16.63 -1.46 14.97
CA PHE A 16 16.53 -2.54 15.95
C PHE A 16 17.91 -2.81 16.57
N PRO A 17 18.06 -2.79 17.91
CA PRO A 17 17.03 -2.64 18.94
C PRO A 17 16.61 -1.19 19.21
N CYS A 18 15.29 -0.94 19.38
CA CYS A 18 14.78 0.33 19.90
C CYS A 18 15.08 0.43 21.40
N SER A 19 16.06 1.24 21.76
CA SER A 19 16.50 1.40 23.16
C SER A 19 16.48 2.85 23.65
N THR A 20 16.50 3.83 22.74
CA THR A 20 16.38 5.26 23.09
C THR A 20 15.04 5.83 22.63
N ILE A 21 14.56 6.86 23.31
CA ILE A 21 13.33 7.60 22.94
C ILE A 21 13.42 8.12 21.50
N GLU A 22 14.57 8.67 21.11
CA GLU A 22 14.85 9.10 19.73
C GLU A 22 14.66 7.97 18.71
N SER A 23 15.10 6.74 19.05
CA SER A 23 14.91 5.57 18.17
C SER A 23 13.43 5.21 17.99
N TYR A 24 12.59 5.43 19.02
CA TYR A 24 11.14 5.21 18.92
C TYR A 24 10.47 6.26 18.04
N GLU A 25 10.82 7.53 18.17
CA GLU A 25 10.28 8.59 17.34
C GLU A 25 10.71 8.45 15.87
N GLU A 26 11.97 8.09 15.60
CA GLU A 26 12.43 7.82 14.24
C GLU A 26 11.71 6.63 13.60
N ASN A 27 11.51 5.55 14.36
CA ASN A 27 10.70 4.42 13.89
C ASN A 27 9.24 4.82 13.69
N GLY A 28 8.69 5.71 14.52
CA GLY A 28 7.37 6.29 14.32
C GLY A 28 7.25 7.06 13.01
N ASN A 29 8.23 7.90 12.68
CA ASN A 29 8.33 8.58 11.38
C ASN A 29 8.39 7.57 10.23
N THR A 30 9.16 6.50 10.40
CA THR A 30 9.30 5.43 9.41
C THR A 30 7.96 4.73 9.15
N ILE A 31 7.18 4.46 10.19
CA ILE A 31 5.83 3.87 10.08
C ILE A 31 4.88 4.81 9.33
N ILE A 32 4.90 6.10 9.67
CA ILE A 32 4.03 7.09 9.01
C ILE A 32 4.38 7.23 7.53
N ALA A 33 5.67 7.30 7.21
CA ALA A 33 6.15 7.30 5.83
C ALA A 33 5.71 6.04 5.08
N ALA A 34 5.78 4.87 5.73
CA ALA A 34 5.31 3.61 5.17
C ALA A 34 3.81 3.61 4.84
N LEU A 35 2.97 4.17 5.73
CA LEU A 35 1.54 4.30 5.50
C LEU A 35 1.25 5.19 4.29
N HIS A 36 1.94 6.32 4.19
CA HIS A 36 1.81 7.21 3.03
C HIS A 36 2.24 6.55 1.72
N GLU A 37 3.31 5.74 1.73
CA GLU A 37 3.79 5.01 0.54
C GLU A 37 2.71 4.07 -0.03
N ILE A 38 1.93 3.43 0.84
CA ILE A 38 0.83 2.53 0.46
C ILE A 38 -0.53 3.23 0.33
N GLY A 39 -0.58 4.57 0.43
CA GLY A 39 -1.80 5.37 0.27
C GLY A 39 -2.75 5.33 1.47
N LEU A 40 -2.28 4.89 2.64
CA LEU A 40 -3.02 4.96 3.90
C LEU A 40 -2.69 6.24 4.65
N SER A 41 -3.70 6.84 5.27
CA SER A 41 -3.54 8.01 6.14
C SER A 41 -4.33 7.79 7.42
N PHE A 42 -3.65 7.90 8.55
CA PHE A 42 -4.24 7.82 9.87
C PHE A 42 -3.66 8.96 10.70
N PRO A 43 -4.46 9.70 11.48
CA PRO A 43 -3.99 10.86 12.24
C PRO A 43 -3.21 10.43 13.49
N VAL A 44 -2.03 9.85 13.29
CA VAL A 44 -1.08 9.47 14.35
C VAL A 44 0.22 10.23 14.15
N GLN A 45 0.79 10.75 15.24
CA GLN A 45 2.10 11.38 15.24
C GLN A 45 3.19 10.40 15.71
N PRO A 46 4.47 10.62 15.35
CA PRO A 46 5.56 9.78 15.83
C PRO A 46 5.63 9.73 17.37
N THR A 47 5.31 10.84 18.05
CA THR A 47 5.25 10.94 19.50
C THR A 47 4.17 10.06 20.12
N ASP A 48 3.04 9.86 19.42
CA ASP A 48 1.96 8.99 19.87
C ASP A 48 2.34 7.52 19.78
N LEU A 49 3.26 7.17 18.86
CA LEU A 49 3.84 5.83 18.74
C LEU A 49 4.97 5.61 19.76
N ALA A 50 5.72 6.65 20.09
CA ALA A 50 6.76 6.61 21.11
C ALA A 50 6.20 6.54 22.54
N ASN A 51 5.05 7.19 22.80
CA ASN A 51 4.33 7.15 24.07
C ASN A 51 2.86 6.73 23.88
N PRO A 52 2.60 5.44 23.63
CA PRO A 52 1.30 4.96 23.19
C PRO A 52 0.22 5.02 24.25
N GLN A 53 -0.92 5.65 23.90
CA GLN A 53 -2.16 5.52 24.65
C GLN A 53 -2.92 4.27 24.19
N PRO A 54 -3.32 3.35 25.09
CA PRO A 54 -3.89 2.06 24.70
C PRO A 54 -5.11 2.14 23.79
N LYS A 55 -6.00 3.12 24.02
CA LYS A 55 -7.20 3.34 23.21
C LYS A 55 -6.88 3.74 21.77
N ASP A 56 -5.86 4.58 21.58
CA ASP A 56 -5.50 5.12 20.27
C ASP A 56 -4.72 4.07 19.47
N MET A 57 -3.88 3.28 20.15
CA MET A 57 -3.21 2.13 19.54
C MET A 57 -4.20 1.05 19.10
N LEU A 58 -5.27 0.81 19.86
CA LEU A 58 -6.31 -0.13 19.45
C LEU A 58 -7.00 0.34 18.16
N LEU A 59 -7.35 1.64 18.08
CA LEU A 59 -7.92 2.23 16.86
C LEU A 59 -6.96 2.13 15.68
N PHE A 60 -5.67 2.39 15.92
CA PHE A 60 -4.63 2.28 14.90
C PHE A 60 -4.49 0.84 14.38
N VAL A 61 -4.37 -0.15 15.26
CA VAL A 61 -4.27 -1.56 14.86
C VAL A 61 -5.55 -2.04 14.15
N LEU A 62 -6.73 -1.61 14.60
CA LEU A 62 -7.99 -1.95 13.94
C LEU A 62 -8.07 -1.35 12.52
N PHE A 63 -7.62 -0.10 12.36
CA PHE A 63 -7.49 0.54 11.06
C PHE A 63 -6.56 -0.25 10.13
N LEU A 64 -5.38 -0.65 10.62
CA LEU A 64 -4.45 -1.47 9.84
C LEU A 64 -5.05 -2.82 9.45
N TYR A 65 -5.70 -3.51 10.40
CA TYR A 65 -6.34 -4.79 10.14
C TYR A 65 -7.40 -4.69 9.04
N HIS A 66 -8.22 -3.63 9.07
CA HIS A 66 -9.27 -3.44 8.08
C HIS A 66 -8.72 -3.07 6.69
N ASN A 67 -7.64 -2.30 6.61
CA ASN A 67 -7.12 -1.82 5.32
C ASN A 67 -6.10 -2.78 4.71
N LEU A 68 -5.15 -3.31 5.49
CA LEU A 68 -4.07 -4.16 4.99
C LEU A 68 -4.56 -5.49 4.40
N GLN A 69 -5.68 -6.04 4.89
CA GLN A 69 -6.28 -7.24 4.29
C GLN A 69 -6.59 -7.08 2.79
N HIS A 70 -6.82 -5.85 2.31
CA HIS A 70 -7.12 -5.59 0.90
C HIS A 70 -5.88 -5.57 0.00
N TYR A 71 -4.67 -5.54 0.56
CA TYR A 71 -3.41 -5.51 -0.19
C TYR A 71 -2.88 -6.92 -0.51
N VAL A 72 -3.55 -7.98 -0.04
CA VAL A 72 -3.20 -9.36 -0.41
C VAL A 72 -3.39 -9.54 -1.93
N PRO A 73 -2.37 -10.02 -2.66
CA PRO A 73 -2.48 -10.28 -4.08
C PRO A 73 -3.65 -11.23 -4.38
N LYS A 74 -4.64 -10.74 -5.14
CA LYS A 74 -5.81 -11.54 -5.53
C LYS A 74 -5.57 -12.44 -6.72
N THR A 75 -4.64 -12.07 -7.59
CA THR A 75 -4.34 -12.79 -8.83
C THR A 75 -2.89 -12.57 -9.24
N THR A 76 -2.35 -13.53 -10.00
CA THR A 76 -1.01 -13.43 -10.61
C THR A 76 -1.18 -13.41 -12.12
N ILE A 77 -0.62 -12.40 -12.78
CA ILE A 77 -0.68 -12.25 -14.23
C ILE A 77 0.66 -12.69 -14.81
N ILE A 78 0.63 -13.71 -15.66
CA ILE A 78 1.85 -14.25 -16.29
C ILE A 78 2.11 -13.52 -17.61
N PHE A 79 3.33 -13.01 -17.75
CA PHE A 79 3.84 -12.36 -18.97
C PHE A 79 4.81 -13.30 -19.68
N SER A 80 4.31 -14.14 -20.58
CA SER A 80 5.15 -14.98 -21.44
C SER A 80 5.51 -14.23 -22.72
N SER A 81 6.79 -13.93 -22.94
CA SER A 81 7.30 -13.36 -24.20
C SER A 81 8.57 -14.08 -24.67
N MET A 82 8.91 -13.88 -25.94
CA MET A 82 10.21 -14.29 -26.48
C MET A 82 11.25 -13.19 -26.22
N LEU A 83 12.53 -13.56 -26.18
CA LEU A 83 13.63 -12.61 -26.02
C LEU A 83 13.55 -11.51 -27.10
N GLY A 84 13.59 -10.24 -26.67
CA GLY A 84 13.51 -9.08 -27.55
C GLY A 84 12.10 -8.68 -28.00
N GLN A 85 11.04 -9.37 -27.54
CA GLN A 85 9.65 -9.03 -27.86
C GLN A 85 8.94 -8.38 -26.67
N ASN A 86 8.23 -7.28 -26.94
CA ASN A 86 7.39 -6.61 -25.94
C ASN A 86 6.05 -7.33 -25.82
N VAL A 87 5.58 -7.54 -24.59
CA VAL A 87 4.27 -8.13 -24.31
C VAL A 87 3.40 -7.12 -23.56
N THR A 88 2.14 -6.99 -23.97
CA THR A 88 1.14 -6.15 -23.28
C THR A 88 -0.01 -7.02 -22.83
N LYS A 89 -0.43 -6.86 -21.57
CA LYS A 89 -1.66 -7.44 -21.02
C LYS A 89 -2.62 -6.31 -20.70
N GLN A 90 -3.89 -6.49 -21.05
CA GLN A 90 -4.95 -5.55 -20.71
C GLN A 90 -5.69 -6.09 -19.49
N ILE A 91 -5.91 -5.21 -18.50
CA ILE A 91 -6.67 -5.52 -17.29
C ILE A 91 -7.96 -4.73 -17.36
N GLU A 92 -9.08 -5.43 -17.42
CA GLU A 92 -10.40 -4.80 -17.42
C GLU A 92 -10.89 -4.64 -15.98
N LEU A 93 -11.30 -3.42 -15.65
CA LEU A 93 -11.92 -3.08 -14.38
C LEU A 93 -13.38 -2.72 -14.63
N THR A 94 -14.27 -3.20 -13.78
CA THR A 94 -15.70 -2.86 -13.86
C THR A 94 -16.19 -2.25 -12.56
N ASN A 95 -17.02 -1.22 -12.67
CA ASN A 95 -17.66 -0.57 -11.52
C ASN A 95 -19.10 -1.10 -11.36
N PRO A 96 -19.37 -1.99 -10.39
CA PRO A 96 -20.74 -2.44 -10.10
C PRO A 96 -21.54 -1.42 -9.27
N SER A 97 -20.90 -0.35 -8.78
CA SER A 97 -21.50 0.64 -7.90
C SER A 97 -22.28 1.70 -8.68
N LYS A 98 -23.18 2.40 -7.99
CA LYS A 98 -23.95 3.53 -8.52
C LYS A 98 -23.20 4.87 -8.54
N ILE A 99 -21.96 4.88 -8.05
CA ILE A 99 -21.13 6.07 -7.87
C ILE A 99 -19.81 5.85 -8.64
N PRO A 100 -19.23 6.88 -9.29
CA PRO A 100 -17.94 6.76 -9.94
C PRO A 100 -16.85 6.32 -8.95
N ILE A 101 -15.98 5.41 -9.39
CA ILE A 101 -14.83 4.96 -8.62
C ILE A 101 -13.56 5.46 -9.29
N ILE A 102 -12.66 6.03 -8.49
CA ILE A 102 -11.32 6.42 -8.93
C ILE A 102 -10.34 5.37 -8.40
N TYR A 103 -9.63 4.72 -9.32
CA TYR A 103 -8.56 3.80 -9.02
C TYR A 103 -7.21 4.50 -9.23
N PHE A 104 -6.30 4.29 -8.29
CA PHE A 104 -4.89 4.63 -8.44
C PHE A 104 -4.12 3.35 -8.74
N VAL A 105 -3.31 3.37 -9.79
CA VAL A 105 -2.54 2.21 -10.23
C VAL A 105 -1.08 2.45 -9.92
N GLN A 106 -0.49 1.54 -9.15
CA GLN A 106 0.93 1.51 -8.84
C GLN A 106 1.51 0.17 -9.30
N LEU A 107 2.68 0.22 -9.92
CA LEU A 107 3.46 -0.95 -10.31
C LEU A 107 4.72 -0.97 -9.47
N GLN A 108 4.93 -2.07 -8.75
CA GLN A 108 6.16 -2.33 -7.99
C GLN A 108 6.90 -3.50 -8.64
N GLY A 109 8.21 -3.40 -8.79
CA GLY A 109 9.05 -4.47 -9.34
C GLY A 109 10.10 -3.97 -10.32
N SER A 110 10.36 -4.75 -11.37
CA SER A 110 11.35 -4.40 -12.41
C SER A 110 10.93 -3.17 -13.20
N GLN A 111 11.92 -2.35 -13.57
CA GLN A 111 11.75 -1.18 -14.45
C GLN A 111 11.44 -1.57 -15.89
N ASP A 112 11.57 -2.85 -16.26
CA ASP A 112 11.20 -3.36 -17.58
C ASP A 112 9.70 -3.33 -17.85
N PHE A 113 8.89 -3.19 -16.79
CA PHE A 113 7.44 -3.12 -16.87
C PHE A 113 6.96 -1.69 -16.66
N VAL A 114 5.95 -1.29 -17.44
CA VAL A 114 5.34 0.03 -17.34
C VAL A 114 3.82 -0.09 -17.31
N VAL A 115 3.17 0.79 -16.56
CA VAL A 115 1.71 0.96 -16.61
C VAL A 115 1.41 2.20 -17.43
N ARG A 116 0.38 2.12 -18.29
CA ARG A 116 -0.01 3.24 -19.17
C ARG A 116 -0.74 4.34 -18.40
N ASP A 117 -1.67 3.96 -17.53
CA ASP A 117 -2.52 4.87 -16.78
C ASP A 117 -2.33 4.68 -15.27
N THR A 118 -1.86 5.71 -14.57
CA THR A 118 -1.66 5.69 -13.12
C THR A 118 -2.93 6.05 -12.34
N GLN A 119 -3.96 6.54 -13.04
CA GLN A 119 -5.25 6.89 -12.47
C GLN A 119 -6.37 6.59 -13.47
N LEU A 120 -7.42 5.92 -13.00
CA LEU A 120 -8.57 5.54 -13.83
C LEU A 120 -9.85 5.93 -13.11
N LYS A 121 -10.72 6.71 -13.77
CA LYS A 121 -12.07 6.98 -13.29
C LYS A 121 -13.05 6.08 -14.04
N ILE A 122 -13.76 5.22 -13.31
CA ILE A 122 -14.76 4.33 -13.87
C ILE A 122 -16.13 4.81 -13.43
N GLU A 123 -16.88 5.35 -14.38
CA GLU A 123 -18.27 5.77 -14.17
C GLU A 123 -19.16 4.56 -13.78
N PRO A 124 -20.30 4.80 -13.12
CA PRO A 124 -21.28 3.75 -12.86
C PRO A 124 -21.68 3.05 -14.16
N ARG A 125 -21.89 1.74 -14.11
CA ARG A 125 -22.44 1.01 -15.25
C ARG A 125 -23.82 1.61 -15.57
N GLN A 126 -23.96 2.30 -16.71
CA GLN A 126 -25.27 2.72 -17.20
C GLN A 126 -26.06 1.44 -17.50
N MET A 127 -27.21 1.29 -16.84
CA MET A 127 -28.17 0.22 -17.15
C MET A 127 -28.79 0.46 -18.52
#